data_AF-A0A832VGY6-F1
#
_entry.id   AF-A0A832VGY6-F1
#
_cell.length_a   1.000
_cell.length_b   1.000
_cell.length_c   1.000
_cell.angle_alpha   90.00
_cell.angle_beta   90.00
_cell.angle_gamma   90.00
#
_symmetry.space_group_name_H-M   'P 1'
#
loop_
_entity.id
_entity.type
_entity.pdbx_description
1 polymer ?
#
loop_
_entity_poly.entity_id
_entity_poly.type
_entity_poly.pdbx_seq_one_letter_code
_entity_poly.pdbx_strand_id
1 'polypeptide(L)'
;MKRQLLPRDEDGVSQVIGTILIMVMMVTIVGTMLAWGIPQIQNNEAWAQYATTRSNLLNLDADMDQVLLQGEGASRTSTVSLGSGSFTLKKAQEDMLLCWSTVSWAQLSARNVEAGATILRVEDLTETVATLTVTITYPNGTVWSGDTDGNRLGPLPPVVAGVTGTAAAANGTAIGEFRYYMQDVLSYKYRSTAGQFQMRLFNGAVLSHEPGGGYYFEDRPLVRGSGNVDALSIYLVSYNNSGSQMSSMTGPSNFDFSLRNQGGSDSGSIEAYSLRIVVDGDAQYATYGFFQSQWGFSRDLQNDEVYLTQTTSLDLRLMERTVHVSFGLR
;
A
#
# COMPACT_ATOMS: atom_id res chain seq x y z
N MET A 1 -99.94 2.40 14.39
CA MET A 1 -98.74 2.01 13.61
C MET A 1 -97.50 2.37 14.40
N LYS A 2 -96.84 1.40 15.04
CA LYS A 2 -95.55 1.59 15.73
C LYS A 2 -94.43 1.10 14.80
N ARG A 3 -93.51 1.98 14.45
CA ARG A 3 -92.27 1.66 13.70
C ARG A 3 -91.26 1.13 14.73
N GLN A 4 -90.85 -0.13 14.61
CA GLN A 4 -89.68 -0.66 15.32
C GLN A 4 -88.43 -0.17 14.58
N LEU A 5 -87.57 0.57 15.30
CA LEU A 5 -86.20 0.86 14.89
C LEU A 5 -85.36 -0.39 15.20
N LEU A 6 -84.72 -0.96 14.18
CA LEU A 6 -83.70 -1.98 14.33
C LEU A 6 -82.52 -1.41 15.14
N PRO A 7 -81.98 -2.12 16.14
CA PRO A 7 -80.70 -1.74 16.73
C PRO A 7 -79.61 -1.96 15.68
N ARG A 8 -78.87 -0.90 15.37
CA ARG A 8 -77.77 -0.90 14.40
C ARG A 8 -76.54 -1.45 15.12
N ASP A 9 -76.01 -2.56 14.61
CA ASP A 9 -74.84 -3.29 15.11
C ASP A 9 -73.54 -2.55 14.74
N GLU A 10 -73.41 -1.29 15.17
CA GLU A 10 -72.30 -0.39 14.80
C GLU A 10 -71.12 -0.42 15.77
N ASP A 11 -71.32 -0.86 17.01
CA ASP A 11 -70.29 -0.81 18.04
C ASP A 11 -69.21 -1.90 17.86
N GLY A 12 -69.58 -3.09 17.38
CA GLY A 12 -68.62 -4.17 17.11
C GLY A 12 -67.72 -3.89 15.91
N VAL A 13 -68.25 -3.26 14.85
CA VAL A 13 -67.49 -2.90 13.65
C VAL A 13 -66.49 -1.77 13.94
N SER A 14 -66.87 -0.79 14.76
CA SER A 14 -66.00 0.32 15.18
C SER A 14 -64.78 -0.15 15.97
N GLN A 15 -64.97 -1.08 16.93
CA GLN A 15 -63.87 -1.60 17.76
C GLN A 15 -62.90 -2.48 16.96
N VAL A 16 -63.41 -3.27 16.00
CA VAL A 16 -62.58 -4.08 15.09
C VAL A 16 -61.76 -3.19 14.16
N ILE A 17 -62.37 -2.14 13.57
CA ILE A 17 -61.65 -1.17 12.72
C ILE A 17 -60.58 -0.44 13.52
N GLY A 18 -60.87 0.01 14.74
CA GLY A 18 -59.88 0.66 15.61
C GLY A 18 -58.67 -0.23 15.93
N THR A 19 -58.91 -1.52 16.18
CA THR A 19 -57.84 -2.50 16.46
C THR A 19 -56.97 -2.75 15.22
N ILE A 20 -57.60 -2.90 14.05
CA ILE A 20 -56.88 -3.05 12.77
C ILE A 20 -56.04 -1.80 12.48
N LEU A 21 -56.58 -0.61 12.72
CA LEU A 21 -55.87 0.64 12.47
C LEU A 21 -54.63 0.76 13.37
N ILE A 22 -54.76 0.42 14.66
CA ILE A 22 -53.63 0.40 15.60
C ILE A 22 -52.57 -0.62 15.17
N MET A 23 -52.97 -1.83 14.76
CA MET A 23 -52.02 -2.82 14.23
C MET A 23 -51.28 -2.30 13.00
N VAL A 24 -51.99 -1.69 12.04
CA VAL A 24 -51.38 -1.13 10.83
C VAL A 24 -50.39 -0.01 11.19
N MET A 25 -50.75 0.88 12.12
CA MET A 25 -49.85 1.93 12.59
C MET A 25 -48.62 1.37 13.33
N MET A 26 -48.79 0.34 14.16
CA MET A 26 -47.65 -0.31 14.82
C MET A 26 -46.72 -0.97 13.79
N VAL A 27 -47.28 -1.66 12.79
CA VAL A 27 -46.48 -2.31 11.74
C VAL A 27 -45.76 -1.27 10.87
N THR A 28 -46.37 -0.13 10.54
CA THR A 28 -45.70 0.92 9.77
C THR A 28 -44.62 1.63 10.58
N ILE A 29 -44.83 1.91 11.86
CA ILE A 29 -43.81 2.50 12.74
C ILE A 29 -42.64 1.53 12.93
N VAL A 30 -42.91 0.27 13.28
CA VAL A 30 -41.84 -0.74 13.43
C VAL A 30 -41.15 -0.99 12.09
N GLY A 31 -41.89 -1.10 10.99
CA GLY A 31 -41.33 -1.29 9.65
C GLY A 31 -40.42 -0.13 9.22
N THR A 32 -40.82 1.12 9.47
CA THR A 32 -39.99 2.30 9.19
C THR A 32 -38.77 2.37 10.10
N MET A 33 -38.91 2.08 11.40
CA MET A 33 -37.76 2.03 12.32
C MET A 33 -36.77 0.91 11.95
N LEU A 34 -37.24 -0.27 11.53
CA LEU A 34 -36.36 -1.34 11.09
C LEU A 34 -35.66 -0.99 9.76
N ALA A 35 -36.39 -0.39 8.81
CA ALA A 35 -35.86 -0.01 7.50
C ALA A 35 -34.76 1.06 7.59
N TRP A 36 -34.82 1.96 8.56
CA TRP A 36 -33.81 3.01 8.74
C TRP A 36 -32.79 2.71 9.85
N GLY A 37 -33.24 2.10 10.95
CA GLY A 37 -32.43 1.82 12.13
C GLY A 37 -31.43 0.68 11.90
N ILE A 38 -31.83 -0.41 11.23
CA ILE A 38 -30.92 -1.54 10.99
C ILE A 38 -29.72 -1.13 10.12
N PRO A 39 -29.90 -0.44 8.98
CA PRO A 39 -28.75 0.00 8.19
C PRO A 39 -27.81 0.94 8.94
N GLN A 40 -28.34 1.86 9.76
CA GLN A 40 -27.50 2.75 10.57
C GLN A 40 -26.71 1.99 11.63
N ILE A 41 -27.34 1.04 12.34
CA ILE A 41 -26.66 0.22 13.35
C ILE A 41 -25.56 -0.62 12.69
N GLN A 42 -25.85 -1.26 11.56
CA GLN A 42 -24.87 -2.07 10.82
C GLN A 42 -23.71 -1.23 10.29
N ASN A 43 -23.98 -0.01 9.81
CA ASN A 43 -22.93 0.91 9.38
C ASN A 43 -22.04 1.31 10.57
N ASN A 44 -22.63 1.70 11.71
CA ASN A 44 -21.87 2.05 12.91
C ASN A 44 -21.04 0.88 13.44
N GLU A 45 -21.59 -0.34 13.40
CA GLU A 45 -20.86 -1.55 13.76
C GLU A 45 -19.66 -1.77 12.84
N ALA A 46 -19.84 -1.61 11.53
CA ALA A 46 -18.76 -1.76 10.56
C ALA A 46 -17.61 -0.77 10.80
N TRP A 47 -17.93 0.51 11.06
CA TRP A 47 -16.94 1.53 11.39
C TRP A 47 -16.23 1.26 12.73
N ALA A 48 -16.95 0.77 13.74
CA ALA A 48 -16.35 0.40 15.02
C ALA A 48 -15.37 -0.79 14.88
N GLN A 49 -15.72 -1.79 14.06
CA GLN A 49 -14.82 -2.91 13.76
C GLN A 49 -13.58 -2.44 13.00
N TYR A 50 -13.75 -1.59 11.98
CA TYR A 50 -12.63 -0.97 11.26
C TYR A 50 -11.71 -0.20 12.20
N ALA A 51 -12.24 0.70 13.03
CA ALA A 51 -11.45 1.51 13.97
C ALA A 51 -10.66 0.65 14.98
N THR A 52 -11.26 -0.46 15.43
CA THR A 52 -10.59 -1.40 16.35
C THR A 52 -9.42 -2.10 15.65
N THR A 53 -9.64 -2.67 14.47
CA THR A 53 -8.57 -3.31 13.69
C THR A 53 -7.47 -2.31 13.34
N ARG A 54 -7.82 -1.07 13.00
CA ARG A 54 -6.88 0.01 12.71
C ARG A 54 -5.91 0.23 13.85
N SER A 55 -6.44 0.39 15.07
CA SER A 55 -5.60 0.59 16.26
C SER A 55 -4.65 -0.58 16.51
N ASN A 56 -5.10 -1.82 16.28
CA ASN A 56 -4.26 -3.00 16.49
C ASN A 56 -3.18 -3.15 15.42
N LEU A 57 -3.46 -2.78 14.17
CA LEU A 57 -2.44 -2.78 13.11
C LEU A 57 -1.43 -1.66 13.28
N LEU A 58 -1.81 -0.49 13.79
CA LEU A 58 -0.85 0.56 14.15
C LEU A 58 0.09 0.13 15.28
N ASN A 59 -0.40 -0.64 16.25
CA ASN A 59 0.48 -1.25 17.26
C ASN A 59 1.43 -2.28 16.65
N LEU A 60 0.94 -3.11 15.71
CA LEU A 60 1.78 -4.06 14.98
C LEU A 60 2.85 -3.35 14.13
N ASP A 61 2.50 -2.22 13.51
CA ASP A 61 3.42 -1.38 12.73
C ASP A 61 4.53 -0.80 13.61
N ALA A 62 4.18 -0.29 14.80
CA ALA A 62 5.17 0.18 15.77
C ALA A 62 6.11 -0.94 16.27
N ASP A 63 5.59 -2.15 16.46
CA ASP A 63 6.42 -3.33 16.77
C ASP A 63 7.33 -3.70 15.59
N MET A 64 6.84 -3.55 14.36
CA MET A 64 7.59 -3.81 13.13
C MET A 64 8.72 -2.81 12.94
N ASP A 65 8.47 -1.53 13.16
CA ASP A 65 9.49 -0.49 13.16
C ASP A 65 10.61 -0.79 14.15
N GLN A 66 10.27 -1.23 15.37
CA GLN A 66 11.28 -1.63 16.34
C GLN A 66 12.12 -2.82 15.85
N VAL A 67 11.50 -3.81 15.21
CA VAL A 67 12.21 -4.97 14.63
C VAL A 67 13.10 -4.57 13.46
N LEU A 68 12.64 -3.66 12.60
CA LEU A 68 13.41 -3.14 11.47
C LEU A 68 14.64 -2.36 11.94
N LEU A 69 14.47 -1.54 12.97
CA LEU A 69 15.51 -0.65 13.49
C LEU A 69 16.53 -1.34 14.40
N GLN A 70 16.14 -2.41 15.09
CA GLN A 70 17.07 -3.23 15.87
C GLN A 70 18.00 -4.08 14.99
N GLY A 71 17.63 -4.30 13.72
CA GLY A 71 18.46 -4.99 12.74
C GLY A 71 18.24 -6.50 12.70
N GLU A 72 19.11 -7.18 11.96
CA GLU A 72 18.99 -8.62 11.69
C GLU A 72 18.96 -9.45 12.98
N GLY A 73 18.05 -10.44 13.01
CA GLY A 73 17.87 -11.32 14.15
C GLY A 73 16.93 -10.77 15.23
N ALA A 74 16.58 -9.49 15.19
CA ALA A 74 15.56 -8.93 16.06
C ALA A 74 14.19 -9.59 15.81
N SER A 75 13.45 -9.84 16.88
CA SER A 75 12.10 -10.38 16.78
C SER A 75 11.16 -9.79 17.83
N ARG A 76 9.88 -9.74 17.48
CA ARG A 76 8.78 -9.31 18.36
C ARG A 76 7.60 -10.25 18.15
N THR A 77 6.85 -10.48 19.23
CA THR A 77 5.56 -11.15 19.15
C THR A 77 4.50 -10.23 19.70
N SER A 78 3.42 -10.06 18.95
CA SER A 78 2.32 -9.16 19.28
C SER A 78 0.99 -9.88 19.10
N THR A 79 0.07 -9.71 20.05
CA THR A 79 -1.29 -10.23 19.89
C THR A 79 -2.15 -9.14 19.23
N VAL A 80 -2.68 -9.43 18.05
CA VAL A 80 -3.54 -8.54 17.27
C VAL A 80 -4.94 -9.13 17.25
N SER A 81 -5.91 -8.39 17.79
CA SER A 81 -7.32 -8.75 17.67
C SER A 81 -7.85 -8.19 16.35
N LEU A 82 -8.35 -9.04 15.47
CA LEU A 82 -9.05 -8.58 14.26
C LEU A 82 -10.55 -8.79 14.42
N GLY A 83 -11.33 -7.83 13.95
CA GLY A 83 -12.77 -7.96 13.82
C GLY A 83 -13.15 -8.98 12.74
N SER A 84 -14.40 -8.94 12.28
CA SER A 84 -14.77 -9.77 11.12
C SER A 84 -13.98 -9.30 9.90
N GLY A 85 -13.36 -10.22 9.17
CA GLY A 85 -12.45 -9.89 8.06
C GLY A 85 -11.46 -11.00 7.77
N SER A 86 -10.66 -10.81 6.72
CA SER A 86 -9.60 -11.72 6.32
C SER A 86 -8.26 -11.03 6.35
N PHE A 87 -7.25 -11.76 6.80
CA PHE A 87 -5.87 -11.30 6.85
C PHE A 87 -5.03 -12.22 5.97
N THR A 88 -4.22 -11.67 5.09
CA THR A 88 -3.47 -12.44 4.10
C THR A 88 -2.17 -11.74 3.77
N LEU A 89 -1.08 -12.50 3.73
CA LEU A 89 0.12 -12.03 3.06
C LEU A 89 -0.09 -12.19 1.55
N LYS A 90 -0.12 -11.07 0.85
CA LYS A 90 -0.19 -11.06 -0.61
C LYS A 90 1.18 -10.75 -1.16
N LYS A 91 1.68 -11.67 -1.98
CA LYS A 91 2.94 -11.46 -2.68
C LYS A 91 2.75 -10.52 -3.84
N ALA A 92 3.79 -9.75 -4.16
CA ALA A 92 3.94 -9.10 -5.44
C ALA A 92 2.71 -8.22 -5.80
N GLN A 93 2.31 -7.31 -4.90
CA GLN A 93 1.12 -6.47 -5.08
C GLN A 93 1.41 -5.06 -5.57
N GLU A 94 2.58 -4.53 -5.24
CA GLU A 94 2.94 -3.16 -5.56
C GLU A 94 4.31 -3.17 -6.23
N ASP A 95 4.42 -2.47 -7.35
CA ASP A 95 5.66 -2.29 -8.07
C ASP A 95 6.29 -0.97 -7.64
N MET A 96 7.60 -0.98 -7.42
CA MET A 96 8.33 0.23 -7.11
C MET A 96 9.67 0.27 -7.85
N LEU A 97 9.87 1.34 -8.61
CA LEU A 97 11.10 1.63 -9.29
C LEU A 97 11.75 2.84 -8.64
N LEU A 98 12.99 2.67 -8.19
CA LEU A 98 13.85 3.77 -7.79
C LEU A 98 14.84 4.01 -8.92
N CYS A 99 15.00 5.26 -9.35
CA CYS A 99 15.96 5.65 -10.38
C CYS A 99 16.70 6.90 -9.93
N TRP A 100 18.02 6.92 -9.99
CA TRP A 100 18.81 8.06 -9.56
C TRP A 100 19.98 8.35 -10.49
N SER A 101 20.43 9.61 -10.46
CA SER A 101 21.64 10.05 -11.14
C SER A 101 22.74 10.37 -10.15
N THR A 102 23.95 9.93 -10.47
CA THR A 102 25.18 10.19 -9.71
C THR A 102 25.96 11.39 -10.23
N VAL A 103 25.48 12.04 -11.29
CA VAL A 103 26.07 13.24 -11.89
C VAL A 103 25.06 14.39 -11.91
N SER A 104 25.55 15.63 -11.79
CA SER A 104 24.71 16.83 -11.69
C SER A 104 24.13 17.34 -13.01
N TRP A 105 24.69 16.89 -14.14
CA TRP A 105 24.39 17.42 -15.48
C TRP A 105 23.42 16.54 -16.29
N ALA A 106 23.09 15.34 -15.80
CA ALA A 106 22.12 14.44 -16.41
C ALA A 106 21.08 13.99 -15.38
N GLN A 107 19.90 13.62 -15.87
CA GLN A 107 18.80 13.10 -15.06
C GLN A 107 18.28 11.81 -15.68
N LEU A 108 18.70 10.70 -15.09
CA LEU A 108 18.32 9.37 -15.51
C LEU A 108 16.83 9.15 -15.21
N SER A 109 16.14 8.59 -16.19
CA SER A 109 14.78 8.10 -16.07
C SER A 109 14.72 6.70 -16.67
N ALA A 110 14.09 5.77 -15.95
CA ALA A 110 13.78 4.44 -16.43
C ALA A 110 12.27 4.25 -16.34
N ARG A 111 11.68 3.66 -17.39
CA ARG A 111 10.22 3.51 -17.55
C ARG A 111 9.89 2.16 -18.16
N ASN A 112 8.63 1.76 -17.98
CA ASN A 112 8.10 0.43 -18.34
C ASN A 112 8.88 -0.71 -17.67
N VAL A 113 9.44 -0.44 -16.47
CA VAL A 113 10.15 -1.45 -15.69
C VAL A 113 9.13 -2.18 -14.82
N GLU A 114 8.47 -3.16 -15.42
CA GLU A 114 7.44 -4.00 -14.80
C GLU A 114 7.79 -5.48 -15.00
N ALA A 115 7.27 -6.35 -14.14
CA ALA A 115 7.49 -7.79 -14.23
C ALA A 115 7.06 -8.33 -15.61
N GLY A 116 7.97 -9.02 -16.29
CA GLY A 116 7.73 -9.57 -17.63
C GLY A 116 8.09 -8.62 -18.79
N ALA A 117 8.42 -7.36 -18.52
CA ALA A 117 8.82 -6.42 -19.58
C ALA A 117 10.09 -6.90 -20.30
N THR A 118 10.08 -6.78 -21.63
CA THR A 118 11.23 -7.12 -22.50
C THR A 118 11.75 -5.92 -23.27
N ILE A 119 11.12 -4.77 -23.09
CA ILE A 119 11.51 -3.47 -23.66
C ILE A 119 11.30 -2.44 -22.57
N LEU A 120 12.35 -1.67 -22.29
CA LEU A 120 12.31 -0.57 -21.34
C LEU A 120 12.50 0.74 -22.08
N ARG A 121 12.14 1.85 -21.44
CA ARG A 121 12.57 3.18 -21.87
C ARG A 121 13.55 3.73 -20.85
N VAL A 122 14.77 4.01 -21.27
CA VAL A 122 15.83 4.57 -20.44
C VAL A 122 16.39 5.80 -21.13
N GLU A 123 16.42 6.93 -20.45
CA GLU A 123 16.83 8.20 -21.04
C GLU A 123 17.45 9.15 -20.02
N ASP A 124 18.21 10.11 -20.56
CA ASP A 124 18.59 11.32 -19.86
C ASP A 124 17.58 12.43 -20.18
N LEU A 125 16.84 12.87 -19.17
CA LEU A 125 15.80 13.89 -19.32
C LEU A 125 16.36 15.30 -19.54
N THR A 126 17.65 15.53 -19.32
CA THR A 126 18.30 16.80 -19.74
C THR A 126 18.72 16.76 -21.21
N GLU A 127 18.56 15.61 -21.88
CA GLU A 127 18.97 15.38 -23.26
C GLU A 127 20.46 15.65 -23.52
N THR A 128 21.30 15.57 -22.48
CA THR A 128 22.76 15.75 -22.59
C THR A 128 23.41 14.51 -23.20
N VAL A 129 22.84 13.34 -22.94
CA VAL A 129 23.30 12.06 -23.50
C VAL A 129 22.23 11.43 -24.37
N ALA A 130 22.49 11.38 -25.67
CA ALA A 130 21.56 10.81 -26.66
C ALA A 130 21.51 9.27 -26.65
N THR A 131 22.60 8.61 -26.25
CA THR A 131 22.71 7.15 -26.22
C THR A 131 23.33 6.70 -24.91
N LEU A 132 22.59 5.87 -24.18
CA LEU A 132 22.99 5.27 -22.93
C LEU A 132 23.37 3.81 -23.15
N THR A 133 24.53 3.41 -22.67
CA THR A 133 24.87 1.99 -22.49
C THR A 133 24.31 1.56 -21.14
N VAL A 134 23.37 0.61 -21.16
CA VAL A 134 22.69 0.11 -19.97
C VAL A 134 23.11 -1.32 -19.70
N THR A 135 23.54 -1.60 -18.48
CA THR A 135 23.83 -2.94 -17.99
C THR A 135 22.82 -3.33 -16.92
N ILE A 136 22.05 -4.38 -17.18
CA ILE A 136 21.02 -4.95 -16.31
C ILE A 136 21.59 -6.18 -15.60
N THR A 137 21.53 -6.19 -14.27
CA THR A 137 21.87 -7.34 -13.44
C THR A 137 20.61 -7.94 -12.86
N TYR A 138 20.42 -9.23 -13.10
CA TYR A 138 19.28 -9.99 -12.59
C TYR A 138 19.60 -10.58 -11.20
N PRO A 139 18.59 -10.88 -10.37
CA PRO A 139 18.79 -11.45 -9.03
C PRO A 139 19.55 -12.79 -9.01
N ASN A 140 19.53 -13.54 -10.12
CA ASN A 140 20.28 -14.79 -10.28
C ASN A 140 21.76 -14.59 -10.66
N GLY A 141 22.23 -13.34 -10.75
CA GLY A 141 23.58 -12.96 -11.13
C GLY A 141 23.83 -12.91 -12.64
N THR A 142 22.83 -13.19 -13.49
CA THR A 142 22.98 -13.01 -14.93
C THR A 142 22.98 -11.53 -15.29
N VAL A 143 23.73 -11.18 -16.33
CA VAL A 143 23.90 -9.80 -16.77
C VAL A 143 23.53 -9.69 -18.25
N TRP A 144 22.82 -8.63 -18.59
CA TRP A 144 22.54 -8.23 -19.96
C TRP A 144 23.02 -6.80 -20.17
N SER A 145 23.54 -6.48 -21.36
CA SER A 145 23.96 -5.12 -21.69
C SER A 145 23.51 -4.76 -23.09
N GLY A 146 23.14 -3.50 -23.29
CA GLY A 146 22.77 -2.96 -24.58
C GLY A 146 22.69 -1.44 -24.57
N ASP A 147 22.64 -0.85 -25.76
CA ASP A 147 22.52 0.60 -25.92
C ASP A 147 21.07 0.99 -26.20
N THR A 148 20.70 2.20 -25.78
CA THR A 148 19.38 2.78 -26.09
C THR A 148 19.30 3.26 -27.54
N ASP A 149 18.24 2.93 -28.25
CA ASP A 149 17.88 3.47 -29.58
C ASP A 149 16.69 4.43 -29.43
N GLY A 150 16.92 5.74 -29.50
CA GLY A 150 15.86 6.75 -29.27
C GLY A 150 15.15 6.54 -27.93
N ASN A 151 15.92 6.31 -26.87
CA ASN A 151 15.50 6.03 -25.48
C ASN A 151 14.92 4.64 -25.25
N ARG A 152 14.78 3.81 -26.28
CA ARG A 152 14.29 2.43 -26.16
C ARG A 152 15.44 1.46 -25.87
N LEU A 153 15.26 0.60 -24.87
CA LEU A 153 16.22 -0.44 -24.50
C LEU A 153 15.58 -1.83 -24.69
N GLY A 154 16.17 -2.66 -25.54
CA GLY A 154 15.74 -4.05 -25.74
C GLY A 154 15.72 -4.49 -27.22
N PRO A 155 15.36 -5.75 -27.50
CA PRO A 155 14.78 -6.71 -26.58
C PRO A 155 15.78 -7.24 -25.54
N LEU A 156 15.32 -7.38 -24.29
CA LEU A 156 16.05 -7.90 -23.14
C LEU A 156 15.32 -9.10 -22.50
N PRO A 157 16.00 -9.96 -21.72
CA PRO A 157 15.33 -11.00 -20.96
C PRO A 157 14.25 -10.43 -20.03
N PRO A 158 13.11 -11.11 -19.80
CA PRO A 158 11.99 -10.55 -19.04
C PRO A 158 12.41 -10.00 -17.66
N VAL A 159 12.00 -8.78 -17.35
CA VAL A 159 12.26 -8.14 -16.05
C VAL A 159 11.60 -8.93 -14.93
N VAL A 160 12.30 -9.03 -13.80
CA VAL A 160 11.83 -9.67 -12.56
C VAL A 160 12.15 -8.78 -11.37
N ALA A 161 11.46 -8.99 -10.25
CA ALA A 161 11.72 -8.27 -9.00
C ALA A 161 13.20 -8.38 -8.57
N GLY A 162 13.80 -7.26 -8.13
CA GLY A 162 15.20 -7.19 -7.72
C GLY A 162 16.20 -6.94 -8.85
N VAL A 163 15.72 -6.69 -10.07
CA VAL A 163 16.58 -6.26 -11.17
C VAL A 163 17.20 -4.90 -10.85
N THR A 164 18.50 -4.77 -11.08
CA THR A 164 19.23 -3.51 -11.04
C THR A 164 19.74 -3.16 -12.44
N GLY A 165 19.72 -1.88 -12.78
CA GLY A 165 20.24 -1.37 -14.03
C GLY A 165 21.19 -0.22 -13.80
N THR A 166 22.33 -0.24 -14.47
CA THR A 166 23.32 0.84 -14.45
C THR A 166 23.35 1.49 -15.84
N ALA A 167 23.38 2.81 -15.90
CA ALA A 167 23.41 3.55 -17.15
C ALA A 167 24.69 4.39 -17.24
N ALA A 168 25.38 4.29 -18.37
CA ALA A 168 26.59 5.04 -18.67
C ALA A 168 26.46 5.77 -20.01
N ALA A 169 27.14 6.91 -20.14
CA ALA A 169 27.30 7.58 -21.41
C ALA A 169 28.25 6.78 -22.33
N ALA A 170 28.22 7.07 -23.64
CA ALA A 170 29.08 6.40 -24.64
C ALA A 170 30.60 6.50 -24.34
N ASN A 171 31.03 7.47 -23.53
CA ASN A 171 32.42 7.62 -23.09
C ASN A 171 32.76 6.77 -21.84
N GLY A 172 31.84 5.95 -21.35
CA GLY A 172 31.98 5.11 -20.15
C GLY A 172 31.69 5.82 -18.82
N THR A 173 31.28 7.09 -18.83
CA THR A 173 30.93 7.80 -17.59
C THR A 173 29.62 7.26 -17.03
N ALA A 174 29.64 6.73 -15.80
CA ALA A 174 28.43 6.31 -15.10
C ALA A 174 27.53 7.53 -14.82
N ILE A 175 26.27 7.45 -15.25
CA ILE A 175 25.28 8.52 -15.09
C ILE A 175 24.39 8.26 -13.88
N GLY A 176 24.05 6.99 -13.64
CA GLY A 176 23.08 6.63 -12.62
C GLY A 176 22.70 5.17 -12.64
N GLU A 177 21.79 4.81 -11.75
CA GLU A 177 21.26 3.46 -11.63
C GLU A 177 19.74 3.48 -11.41
N PHE A 178 19.10 2.35 -11.69
CA PHE A 178 17.73 2.09 -11.29
C PHE A 178 17.60 0.70 -10.66
N ARG A 179 16.64 0.56 -9.74
CA ARG A 179 16.33 -0.71 -9.08
C ARG A 179 14.84 -0.92 -9.04
N TYR A 180 14.42 -2.10 -9.51
CA TYR A 180 13.03 -2.50 -9.55
C TYR A 180 12.73 -3.46 -8.40
N TYR A 181 11.73 -3.10 -7.62
CA TYR A 181 11.25 -3.84 -6.47
C TYR A 181 9.80 -4.23 -6.69
N MET A 182 9.47 -5.45 -6.29
CA MET A 182 8.10 -5.91 -6.21
C MET A 182 7.80 -6.15 -4.73
N GLN A 183 6.94 -5.32 -4.15
CA GLN A 183 6.66 -5.35 -2.73
C GLN A 183 5.53 -6.31 -2.39
N ASP A 184 5.82 -7.16 -1.41
CA ASP A 184 4.83 -7.97 -0.73
C ASP A 184 4.04 -7.08 0.23
N VAL A 185 2.76 -7.38 0.42
CA VAL A 185 1.87 -6.58 1.26
C VAL A 185 1.13 -7.49 2.21
N LEU A 186 1.14 -7.11 3.50
CA LEU A 186 0.34 -7.77 4.50
C LEU A 186 -1.04 -7.08 4.57
N SER A 187 -2.09 -7.75 4.10
CA SER A 187 -3.40 -7.11 3.89
C SER A 187 -4.49 -7.67 4.79
N TYR A 188 -5.21 -6.76 5.45
CA TYR A 188 -6.50 -7.00 6.08
C TYR A 188 -7.63 -6.49 5.18
N LYS A 189 -8.68 -7.30 4.98
CA LYS A 189 -9.89 -6.93 4.24
C LYS A 189 -11.13 -7.22 5.07
N TYR A 190 -12.03 -6.24 5.15
CA TYR A 190 -13.32 -6.39 5.79
C TYR A 190 -14.44 -5.89 4.89
N ARG A 191 -15.41 -6.75 4.60
CA ARG A 191 -16.59 -6.41 3.78
C ARG A 191 -17.81 -6.31 4.68
N SER A 192 -18.48 -5.16 4.62
CA SER A 192 -19.65 -4.84 5.43
C SER A 192 -20.77 -4.25 4.58
N THR A 193 -21.89 -3.88 5.20
CA THR A 193 -22.97 -3.13 4.54
C THR A 193 -22.57 -1.70 4.17
N ALA A 194 -21.55 -1.13 4.85
CA ALA A 194 -20.97 0.17 4.52
C ALA A 194 -20.06 0.13 3.29
N GLY A 195 -19.63 -1.08 2.88
CA GLY A 195 -18.68 -1.30 1.79
C GLY A 195 -17.46 -2.12 2.23
N GLN A 196 -16.39 -2.04 1.44
CA GLN A 196 -15.14 -2.74 1.72
C GLN A 196 -14.14 -1.80 2.39
N PHE A 197 -13.72 -2.17 3.60
CA PHE A 197 -12.56 -1.61 4.27
C PHE A 197 -11.34 -2.46 3.96
N GLN A 198 -10.19 -1.82 3.80
CA GLN A 198 -8.93 -2.51 3.61
C GLN A 198 -7.81 -1.80 4.36
N MET A 199 -6.92 -2.57 4.97
CA MET A 199 -5.65 -2.07 5.51
C MET A 199 -4.52 -2.93 4.97
N ARG A 200 -3.37 -2.32 4.79
CA ARG A 200 -2.18 -2.94 4.22
C ARG A 200 -0.97 -2.44 4.99
N LEU A 201 -0.08 -3.33 5.38
CA LEU A 201 1.28 -2.92 5.73
C LEU A 201 2.10 -2.91 4.43
N PHE A 202 2.54 -1.73 4.04
CA PHE A 202 3.31 -1.46 2.83
C PHE A 202 4.53 -0.65 3.23
N ASN A 203 5.72 -1.14 2.87
CA ASN A 203 7.00 -0.51 3.16
C ASN A 203 7.18 0.01 4.61
N GLY A 204 6.77 -0.77 5.61
CA GLY A 204 6.83 -0.38 7.03
C GLY A 204 5.85 0.72 7.43
N ALA A 205 4.72 0.85 6.74
CA ALA A 205 3.63 1.74 7.13
C ALA A 205 2.25 1.12 6.91
N VAL A 206 1.27 1.56 7.70
CA VAL A 206 -0.14 1.20 7.50
C VAL A 206 -0.77 2.10 6.44
N LEU A 207 -1.19 1.47 5.34
CA LEU A 207 -2.02 2.05 4.27
C LEU A 207 -3.48 1.60 4.46
N SER A 208 -4.37 2.57 4.63
CA SER A 208 -5.81 2.37 4.82
C SER A 208 -6.60 2.70 3.56
N HIS A 209 -7.74 2.04 3.41
CA HIS A 209 -8.77 2.34 2.42
C HIS A 209 -10.14 2.14 3.04
N GLU A 210 -10.94 3.19 2.95
CA GLU A 210 -12.33 3.23 3.40
C GLU A 210 -13.29 3.20 2.21
N PRO A 211 -14.52 2.70 2.40
CA PRO A 211 -15.53 2.68 1.35
C PRO A 211 -15.73 4.05 0.69
N GLY A 212 -15.54 4.11 -0.63
CA GLY A 212 -15.72 5.33 -1.43
C GLY A 212 -14.51 6.29 -1.44
N GLY A 213 -13.43 5.98 -0.73
CA GLY A 213 -12.18 6.76 -0.72
C GLY A 213 -11.04 6.13 -1.52
N GLY A 214 -9.94 6.86 -1.66
CA GLY A 214 -8.66 6.32 -2.12
C GLY A 214 -7.87 5.66 -0.99
N TYR A 215 -6.71 5.08 -1.30
CA TYR A 215 -5.77 4.65 -0.27
C TYR A 215 -5.03 5.86 0.33
N TYR A 216 -4.79 5.83 1.63
CA TYR A 216 -4.05 6.85 2.37
C TYR A 216 -3.22 6.23 3.49
N PHE A 217 -2.16 6.92 3.90
CA PHE A 217 -1.29 6.50 4.98
C PHE A 217 -1.86 6.89 6.35
N GLU A 218 -1.98 5.90 7.24
CA GLU A 218 -2.32 6.11 8.65
C GLU A 218 -1.09 6.47 9.49
N ASP A 219 0.04 5.89 9.11
CA ASP A 219 1.38 6.21 9.60
C ASP A 219 2.34 6.38 8.42
N ARG A 220 3.59 6.74 8.68
CA ARG A 220 4.57 7.16 7.68
C ARG A 220 5.43 5.98 7.23
N PRO A 221 5.66 5.83 5.91
CA PRO A 221 6.73 4.96 5.42
C PRO A 221 8.05 5.26 6.16
N LEU A 222 8.79 4.20 6.49
CA LEU A 222 10.05 4.32 7.22
C LEU A 222 11.12 4.97 6.33
N VAL A 223 11.17 6.29 6.38
CA VAL A 223 12.15 7.12 5.69
C VAL A 223 12.81 8.04 6.72
N ARG A 224 14.14 8.10 6.68
CA ARG A 224 14.95 8.92 7.61
C ARG A 224 15.80 9.90 6.84
N GLY A 225 15.96 11.10 7.37
CA GLY A 225 16.75 12.13 6.72
C GLY A 225 16.72 13.45 7.49
N SER A 226 17.46 14.44 6.99
CA SER A 226 17.46 15.81 7.53
C SER A 226 16.50 16.70 6.73
N GLY A 227 15.96 17.74 7.37
CA GLY A 227 14.92 18.63 6.79
C GLY A 227 15.34 19.51 5.61
N ASN A 228 16.59 19.42 5.15
CA ASN A 228 17.09 20.03 3.90
C ASN A 228 17.45 18.97 2.84
N VAL A 229 17.16 17.70 3.13
CA VAL A 229 17.43 16.53 2.27
C VAL A 229 18.91 16.46 1.86
N ASP A 230 19.82 16.66 2.82
CA ASP A 230 21.26 16.39 2.63
C ASP A 230 21.56 14.88 2.73
N ALA A 231 20.71 14.15 3.46
CA ALA A 231 20.76 12.71 3.60
C ALA A 231 19.34 12.13 3.61
N LEU A 232 19.14 11.02 2.90
CA LEU A 232 17.86 10.34 2.75
C LEU A 232 18.09 8.83 2.78
N SER A 233 17.54 8.17 3.78
CA SER A 233 17.54 6.72 3.92
C SER A 233 16.12 6.21 3.70
N ILE A 234 15.94 5.43 2.64
CA ILE A 234 14.66 4.79 2.30
C ILE A 234 14.75 3.33 2.73
N TYR A 235 13.89 2.91 3.65
CA TYR A 235 13.75 1.50 3.96
C TYR A 235 12.86 0.85 2.91
N LEU A 236 13.23 -0.36 2.51
CA LEU A 236 12.55 -1.19 1.53
C LEU A 236 12.18 -2.50 2.22
N VAL A 237 10.96 -2.56 2.76
CA VAL A 237 10.49 -3.67 3.58
C VAL A 237 9.76 -4.69 2.72
N SER A 238 10.26 -5.92 2.71
CA SER A 238 9.57 -7.07 2.15
C SER A 238 9.11 -8.01 3.25
N TYR A 239 8.00 -8.71 3.03
CA TYR A 239 7.42 -9.64 4.00
C TYR A 239 7.51 -11.06 3.50
N ASN A 240 8.00 -11.95 4.34
CA ASN A 240 8.11 -13.36 4.03
C ASN A 240 7.29 -14.20 5.01
N ASN A 241 6.36 -15.02 4.52
CA ASN A 241 5.58 -15.95 5.35
C ASN A 241 6.04 -17.42 5.17
N SER A 242 7.11 -17.69 4.41
CA SER A 242 7.58 -19.06 4.16
C SER A 242 7.78 -19.85 5.47
N GLY A 243 7.21 -21.05 5.55
CA GLY A 243 7.31 -21.89 6.75
C GLY A 243 6.36 -21.53 7.89
N SER A 244 5.49 -20.53 7.72
CA SER A 244 4.40 -20.26 8.67
C SER A 244 3.31 -21.32 8.57
N GLN A 245 2.63 -21.60 9.68
CA GLN A 245 1.52 -22.55 9.71
C GLN A 245 0.31 -22.08 8.90
N MET A 246 0.12 -20.76 8.80
CA MET A 246 -1.00 -20.15 8.07
C MET A 246 -0.50 -19.07 7.12
N SER A 247 -1.08 -19.05 5.92
CA SER A 247 -0.86 -18.02 4.89
C SER A 247 -2.01 -17.00 4.80
N SER A 248 -3.17 -17.36 5.34
CA SER A 248 -4.32 -16.47 5.48
C SER A 248 -5.18 -16.90 6.67
N MET A 249 -5.93 -15.96 7.23
CA MET A 249 -6.87 -16.19 8.32
C MET A 249 -8.15 -15.41 8.07
N THR A 250 -9.28 -15.87 8.61
CA THR A 250 -10.58 -15.20 8.45
C THR A 250 -11.44 -15.36 9.68
N GLY A 251 -12.16 -14.31 10.04
CA GLY A 251 -13.10 -14.28 11.15
C GLY A 251 -12.58 -13.51 12.37
N PRO A 252 -13.48 -13.16 13.30
CA PRO A 252 -13.10 -12.45 14.52
C PRO A 252 -12.29 -13.37 15.42
N SER A 253 -11.03 -13.00 15.69
CA SER A 253 -10.18 -13.74 16.62
C SER A 253 -9.01 -12.88 17.11
N ASN A 254 -8.38 -13.37 18.17
CA ASN A 254 -7.06 -12.93 18.58
C ASN A 254 -6.00 -13.75 17.85
N PHE A 255 -5.02 -13.07 17.29
CA PHE A 255 -3.97 -13.65 16.50
C PHE A 255 -2.63 -13.29 17.10
N ASP A 256 -1.76 -14.29 17.25
CA ASP A 256 -0.38 -14.04 17.64
C ASP A 256 0.47 -13.86 16.38
N PHE A 257 1.00 -12.66 16.22
CA PHE A 257 1.93 -12.27 15.17
C PHE A 257 3.34 -12.38 15.69
N SER A 258 4.19 -13.15 15.02
CA SER A 258 5.63 -13.15 15.24
C SER A 258 6.31 -12.51 14.03
N LEU A 259 7.01 -11.42 14.32
CA LEU A 259 7.83 -10.66 13.38
C LEU A 259 9.29 -10.96 13.66
N ARG A 260 10.06 -11.28 12.62
CA ARG A 260 11.51 -11.49 12.74
C ARG A 260 12.25 -10.85 11.57
N ASN A 261 13.20 -9.98 11.86
CA ASN A 261 14.08 -9.40 10.85
C ASN A 261 15.07 -10.46 10.35
N GLN A 262 14.97 -10.82 9.07
CA GLN A 262 15.89 -11.76 8.40
C GLN A 262 17.12 -11.06 7.80
N GLY A 263 17.26 -9.75 8.05
CA GLY A 263 18.30 -8.93 7.44
C GLY A 263 17.93 -8.51 6.02
N GLY A 264 18.94 -8.13 5.25
CA GLY A 264 18.81 -7.68 3.88
C GLY A 264 20.08 -6.96 3.46
N SER A 265 19.99 -6.14 2.40
CA SER A 265 21.14 -5.42 1.86
C SER A 265 21.08 -3.93 2.19
N ASP A 266 22.25 -3.32 2.38
CA ASP A 266 22.41 -1.88 2.48
C ASP A 266 23.19 -1.41 1.27
N SER A 267 22.71 -0.38 0.58
CA SER A 267 23.41 0.16 -0.59
C SER A 267 24.72 0.86 -0.25
N GLY A 268 24.97 1.17 1.03
CA GLY A 268 25.96 2.16 1.42
C GLY A 268 25.50 3.58 1.05
N SER A 269 26.43 4.53 1.15
CA SER A 269 26.21 5.93 0.75
C SER A 269 26.29 6.07 -0.77
N ILE A 270 25.25 6.63 -1.38
CA ILE A 270 25.17 6.95 -2.80
C ILE A 270 25.11 8.46 -2.92
N GLU A 271 26.05 9.06 -3.65
CA GLU A 271 25.96 10.47 -4.04
C GLU A 271 24.96 10.62 -5.18
N ALA A 272 23.76 11.13 -4.87
CA ALA A 272 22.68 11.28 -5.83
C ALA A 272 22.36 12.77 -6.08
N TYR A 273 22.28 13.18 -7.35
CA TYR A 273 21.85 14.53 -7.74
C TYR A 273 20.38 14.60 -8.13
N SER A 274 19.84 13.48 -8.58
CA SER A 274 18.39 13.32 -8.76
C SER A 274 17.95 11.95 -8.31
N LEU A 275 16.75 11.87 -7.73
CA LEU A 275 16.08 10.63 -7.36
C LEU A 275 14.64 10.69 -7.88
N ARG A 276 14.21 9.63 -8.57
CA ARG A 276 12.86 9.43 -9.09
C ARG A 276 12.31 8.14 -8.48
N ILE A 277 11.04 8.21 -8.10
CA ILE A 277 10.30 7.11 -7.50
C ILE A 277 9.04 6.91 -8.34
N VAL A 278 8.92 5.74 -8.94
CA VAL A 278 7.72 5.28 -9.62
C VAL A 278 7.11 4.18 -8.77
N VAL A 279 5.82 4.29 -8.49
CA VAL A 279 5.04 3.25 -7.83
C VAL A 279 3.87 2.90 -8.74
N ASP A 280 3.65 1.61 -8.97
CA ASP A 280 2.42 1.12 -9.60
C ASP A 280 1.70 0.18 -8.62
N GLY A 281 0.38 0.35 -8.55
CA GLY A 281 -0.48 -0.30 -7.58
C GLY A 281 -1.29 0.66 -6.71
N ASP A 282 -1.94 0.09 -5.70
CA ASP A 282 -2.89 0.80 -4.84
C ASP A 282 -2.21 1.84 -3.93
N ALA A 283 -0.92 1.66 -3.62
CA ALA A 283 -0.16 2.55 -2.73
C ALA A 283 0.35 3.83 -3.43
N GLN A 284 0.20 3.94 -4.76
CA GLN A 284 0.81 4.99 -5.56
C GLN A 284 0.47 6.40 -5.06
N TYR A 285 -0.83 6.74 -4.99
CA TYR A 285 -1.26 8.10 -4.64
C TYR A 285 -0.77 8.52 -3.25
N ALA A 286 -0.88 7.61 -2.27
CA ALA A 286 -0.43 7.85 -0.89
C ALA A 286 1.09 8.03 -0.81
N THR A 287 1.86 7.18 -1.53
CA THR A 287 3.33 7.25 -1.58
C THR A 287 3.82 8.57 -2.14
N TYR A 288 3.22 9.00 -3.23
CA TYR A 288 3.58 10.26 -3.84
C TYR A 288 3.21 11.46 -2.95
N GLY A 289 2.02 11.49 -2.37
CA GLY A 289 1.62 12.53 -1.42
C GLY A 289 2.54 12.61 -0.19
N PHE A 290 3.04 11.46 0.30
CA PHE A 290 4.02 11.41 1.38
C PHE A 290 5.35 12.08 0.99
N PHE A 291 5.96 11.68 -0.13
CA PHE A 291 7.23 12.26 -0.57
C PHE A 291 7.12 13.75 -0.89
N GLN A 292 6.01 14.19 -1.48
CA GLN A 292 5.78 15.61 -1.74
C GLN A 292 5.63 16.43 -0.45
N SER A 293 4.83 15.95 0.50
CA SER A 293 4.51 16.70 1.72
C SER A 293 5.62 16.67 2.77
N GLN A 294 6.40 15.60 2.86
CA GLN A 294 7.39 15.39 3.92
C GLN A 294 8.83 15.59 3.47
N TRP A 295 9.12 15.39 2.19
CA TRP A 295 10.49 15.32 1.67
C TRP A 295 10.77 16.30 0.52
N GLY A 296 9.81 17.18 0.18
CA GLY A 296 10.01 18.23 -0.82
C GLY A 296 10.09 17.71 -2.26
N PHE A 297 9.62 16.49 -2.53
CA PHE A 297 9.57 15.97 -3.89
C PHE A 297 8.56 16.75 -4.73
N SER A 298 8.85 16.86 -6.02
CA SER A 298 7.92 17.36 -7.02
C SER A 298 7.20 16.20 -7.70
N ARG A 299 6.01 16.45 -8.24
CA ARG A 299 5.23 15.46 -8.99
C ARG A 299 5.32 15.75 -10.48
N ASP A 300 5.71 14.74 -11.25
CA ASP A 300 5.55 14.72 -12.69
C ASP A 300 4.22 14.01 -13.02
N LEU A 301 3.24 14.78 -13.48
CA LEU A 301 1.91 14.26 -13.85
C LEU A 301 1.90 13.60 -15.23
N GLN A 302 2.89 13.88 -16.09
CA GLN A 302 2.95 13.29 -17.42
C GLN A 302 3.49 11.87 -17.37
N ASN A 303 4.49 11.66 -16.50
CA ASN A 303 5.17 10.38 -16.35
C ASN A 303 4.74 9.59 -15.10
N ASP A 304 3.81 10.15 -14.33
CA ASP A 304 3.22 9.56 -13.14
C ASP A 304 4.24 9.11 -12.08
N GLU A 305 5.18 10.01 -11.75
CA GLU A 305 6.29 9.75 -10.83
C GLU A 305 6.55 10.93 -9.90
N VAL A 306 7.19 10.68 -8.76
CA VAL A 306 7.73 11.76 -7.91
C VAL A 306 9.22 11.84 -8.03
N TYR A 307 9.76 13.06 -8.01
CA TYR A 307 11.18 13.29 -8.18
C TYR A 307 11.72 14.36 -7.25
N LEU A 308 13.00 14.23 -6.94
CA LEU A 308 13.81 15.21 -6.25
C LEU A 308 15.05 15.47 -7.11
N THR A 309 15.40 16.75 -7.26
CA THR A 309 16.61 17.18 -7.96
C THR A 309 17.33 18.20 -7.11
N GLN A 310 18.64 18.07 -6.98
CA GLN A 310 19.47 18.94 -6.18
C GLN A 310 20.71 19.41 -6.95
N THR A 311 21.22 20.59 -6.57
CA THR A 311 22.47 21.13 -7.09
C THR A 311 23.70 20.54 -6.39
N THR A 312 23.53 20.13 -5.13
CA THR A 312 24.50 19.39 -4.33
C THR A 312 24.08 17.93 -4.25
N SER A 313 25.03 17.01 -4.14
CA SER A 313 24.69 15.60 -3.97
C SER A 313 24.01 15.36 -2.62
N LEU A 314 22.93 14.61 -2.67
CA LEU A 314 22.25 13.98 -1.55
C LEU A 314 22.98 12.67 -1.20
N ASP A 315 23.21 12.41 0.09
CA ASP A 315 23.59 11.07 0.58
C ASP A 315 22.34 10.17 0.61
N LEU A 316 22.12 9.44 -0.48
CA LEU A 316 21.05 8.46 -0.61
C LEU A 316 21.49 7.10 -0.06
N ARG A 317 20.62 6.48 0.74
CA ARG A 317 20.83 5.11 1.25
C ARG A 317 19.56 4.29 1.08
N LEU A 318 19.68 3.11 0.52
CA LEU A 318 18.61 2.13 0.39
C LEU A 318 18.86 1.01 1.40
N MET A 319 17.90 0.82 2.31
CA MET A 319 17.97 -0.15 3.40
C MET A 319 16.95 -1.26 3.16
N GLU A 320 17.36 -2.32 2.49
CA GLU A 320 16.47 -3.46 2.18
C GLU A 320 16.34 -4.36 3.40
N ARG A 321 15.11 -4.65 3.82
CA ARG A 321 14.83 -5.48 4.99
C ARG A 321 13.78 -6.52 4.63
N THR A 322 14.06 -7.76 4.97
CA THR A 322 13.11 -8.87 4.85
C THR A 322 12.61 -9.23 6.23
N VAL A 323 11.31 -9.05 6.48
CA VAL A 323 10.67 -9.41 7.74
C VAL A 323 9.93 -10.73 7.55
N HIS A 324 10.35 -11.76 8.29
CA HIS A 324 9.56 -12.98 8.41
C HIS A 324 8.34 -12.69 9.27
N VAL A 325 7.15 -12.96 8.72
CA VAL A 325 5.86 -12.75 9.36
C VAL A 325 5.15 -14.09 9.44
N SER A 326 4.98 -14.59 10.66
CA SER A 326 4.14 -15.74 10.96
C SER A 326 2.99 -15.34 11.85
N PHE A 327 1.78 -15.80 11.53
CA PHE A 327 0.59 -15.57 12.35
C PHE A 327 -0.17 -16.88 12.55
N GLY A 328 -0.80 -17.00 13.71
CA GLY A 328 -1.61 -18.15 14.10
C GLY A 328 -2.75 -17.76 15.03
N LEU A 329 -3.74 -18.66 15.16
CA LEU A 329 -4.76 -18.52 16.19
C LEU A 329 -4.09 -18.70 17.55
N ARG A 330 -4.43 -17.82 18.48
CA ARG A 330 -4.07 -17.97 19.88
C ARG A 330 -4.85 -19.09 20.55
#